data_AF-A0A382QMR9-F1
#
_entry.id   AF-A0A382QMR9-F1
#
_cell.length_a   1.000
_cell.length_b   1.000
_cell.length_c   1.000
_cell.angle_alpha   90.00
_cell.angle_beta   90.00
_cell.angle_gamma   90.00
#
_symmetry.space_group_name_H-M   'P 1'
#
loop_
_entity.id
_entity.type
_entity.pdbx_description
1 polymer ?
#
loop_
_entity_poly.entity_id
_entity_poly.type
_entity_poly.pdbx_seq_one_letter_code
_entity_poly.pdbx_strand_id
1 'polypeptide(L)'
;MKTPIVLAHGMLGLAQAFIQGLKLGDYFNGIPEWLKENGCTVITPQVDGIGSIKTRAANLKRQITEATDEPVHIIAHSQGGLDSRHMISHLEMANHVRS
;
A
#
# COMPACT_ATOMS: atom_id res chain seq x y z
N MET A 1 18.00 -10.20 -1.36
CA MET A 1 17.06 -9.63 -0.37
C MET A 1 15.65 -10.09 -0.72
N LYS A 2 14.74 -10.18 0.25
CA LYS A 2 13.31 -10.45 -0.03
C LYS A 2 12.72 -9.25 -0.79
N THR A 3 11.91 -9.51 -1.80
CA THR A 3 11.16 -8.47 -2.53
C THR A 3 10.34 -7.62 -1.54
N PRO A 4 10.38 -6.27 -1.63
CA PRO A 4 9.59 -5.41 -0.74
C PRO A 4 8.10 -5.71 -0.80
N ILE A 5 7.42 -5.59 0.35
CA ILE A 5 5.98 -5.80 0.49
C ILE A 5 5.30 -4.45 0.68
N VAL A 6 4.29 -4.17 -0.13
CA VAL A 6 3.40 -3.02 -0.01
C VAL A 6 2.11 -3.45 0.66
N LEU A 7 1.73 -2.78 1.74
CA LEU A 7 0.44 -2.96 2.41
C LEU A 7 -0.51 -1.84 2.00
N ALA A 8 -1.45 -2.13 1.10
CA ALA A 8 -2.35 -1.15 0.50
C ALA A 8 -3.74 -1.17 1.17
N HIS A 9 -4.04 -0.14 1.98
CA HIS A 9 -5.29 -0.06 2.75
C HIS A 9 -6.51 0.34 1.89
N GLY A 10 -7.70 0.00 2.38
CA GLY A 10 -8.98 0.32 1.73
C GLY A 10 -9.51 1.71 2.05
N MET A 11 -10.80 1.91 1.76
CA MET A 11 -11.55 3.09 2.19
C MET A 11 -11.52 3.19 3.72
N LEU A 12 -11.56 4.41 4.26
CA LEU A 12 -11.52 4.73 5.68
C LEU A 12 -10.24 4.34 6.44
N GLY A 13 -9.17 3.89 5.77
CA GLY A 13 -7.89 3.63 6.46
C GLY A 13 -7.31 4.86 7.17
N LEU A 14 -7.57 6.07 6.64
CA LEU A 14 -7.26 7.31 7.34
C LEU A 14 -8.25 7.63 8.48
N ALA A 15 -9.51 7.19 8.41
CA ALA A 15 -10.47 7.40 9.50
C ALA A 15 -10.02 6.67 10.78
N GLN A 16 -9.36 5.51 10.66
CA GLN A 16 -8.64 4.91 11.79
C GLN A 16 -7.55 5.83 12.33
N ALA A 17 -6.78 6.52 11.48
CA ALA A 17 -5.74 7.45 11.92
C ALA A 17 -6.28 8.74 12.57
N PHE A 18 -7.51 9.14 12.26
CA PHE A 18 -8.21 10.27 12.90
C PHE A 18 -8.80 9.91 14.28
N ILE A 19 -8.88 8.62 14.63
CA ILE A 19 -9.12 8.19 16.01
C ILE A 19 -7.78 8.33 16.75
N GLN A 20 -7.71 9.30 17.67
CA GLN A 20 -6.48 9.74 18.34
C GLN A 20 -5.60 8.56 18.80
N GLY A 21 -4.47 8.37 18.11
CA GLY A 21 -3.40 7.45 18.52
C GLY A 21 -3.07 6.33 17.55
N LEU A 22 -3.91 6.05 16.55
CA LEU A 22 -3.65 4.95 15.61
C LEU A 22 -2.82 5.41 14.40
N LYS A 23 -1.67 4.78 14.17
CA LYS A 23 -0.88 4.92 12.93
C LYS A 23 -1.50 4.06 11.84
N LEU A 24 -1.21 4.33 10.57
CA LEU A 24 -1.66 3.45 9.48
C LEU A 24 -1.16 2.00 9.65
N GLY A 25 -0.05 1.77 10.34
CA GLY A 25 0.39 0.42 10.72
C GLY A 25 -0.65 -0.36 11.54
N ASP A 26 -1.47 0.35 12.32
CA ASP A 26 -2.55 -0.24 13.12
C ASP A 26 -3.73 -0.68 12.26
N TYR A 27 -3.88 -0.16 11.03
CA TYR A 27 -4.87 -0.67 10.07
C TYR A 27 -4.65 -2.16 9.78
N PHE A 28 -3.37 -2.54 9.69
CA PHE A 28 -2.95 -3.92 9.48
C PHE A 28 -2.56 -4.61 10.79
N ASN A 29 -2.92 -4.04 11.96
CA ASN A 29 -2.85 -4.66 13.28
C ASN A 29 -1.55 -5.45 13.56
N GLY A 30 -0.39 -4.80 13.51
CA GLY A 30 0.91 -5.41 13.83
C GLY A 30 1.53 -6.27 12.72
N ILE A 31 0.83 -6.50 11.59
CA ILE A 31 1.39 -7.19 10.42
C ILE A 31 2.64 -6.47 9.87
N PRO A 32 2.68 -5.12 9.73
CA PRO A 32 3.88 -4.46 9.24
C PRO A 32 5.11 -4.72 10.11
N GLU A 33 4.93 -4.69 11.43
CA GLU A 33 5.98 -4.93 12.43
C GLU A 33 6.44 -6.39 12.36
N TRP A 34 5.51 -7.35 12.38
CA TRP A 34 5.83 -8.77 12.27
C TRP A 34 6.60 -9.10 10.98
N LEU A 35 6.20 -8.52 9.84
CA LEU A 35 6.92 -8.69 8.57
C LEU A 35 8.35 -8.13 8.63
N LYS A 36 8.54 -6.95 9.24
CA LYS A 36 9.86 -6.33 9.42
C LYS A 36 10.76 -7.18 10.33
N GLU A 37 10.22 -7.68 11.45
CA GLU A 37 10.94 -8.58 12.37
C GLU A 37 11.36 -9.89 11.69
N ASN A 38 10.62 -10.31 10.65
CA ASN A 38 10.94 -11.48 9.83
C ASN A 38 11.77 -11.15 8.57
N GLY A 39 12.44 -9.99 8.56
CA GLY A 39 13.41 -9.59 7.56
C GLY A 39 12.83 -9.14 6.22
N CYS A 40 11.57 -8.71 6.19
CA CYS A 40 10.95 -8.10 5.01
C CYS A 40 11.09 -6.57 5.04
N THR A 41 11.39 -5.98 3.90
CA THR A 41 11.17 -4.54 3.68
C THR A 41 9.67 -4.32 3.49
N VAL A 42 9.07 -3.45 4.30
CA VAL A 42 7.62 -3.18 4.28
C VAL A 42 7.36 -1.71 4.02
N ILE A 43 6.54 -1.44 3.00
CA ILE A 43 6.08 -0.12 2.59
C ILE A 43 4.58 -0.03 2.94
N THR A 44 4.19 1.04 3.64
CA THR A 44 2.79 1.30 4.04
C THR A 44 2.32 2.63 3.45
N PRO A 45 1.91 2.68 2.16
CA PRO A 45 1.46 3.90 1.52
C PRO A 45 0.19 4.45 2.16
N GLN A 46 0.08 5.77 2.27
CA GLN A 46 -1.11 6.43 2.80
C GLN A 46 -1.86 7.14 1.67
N VAL A 47 -2.96 6.55 1.22
CA VAL A 47 -3.84 7.15 0.20
C VAL A 47 -5.06 7.78 0.87
N ASP A 48 -5.75 8.70 0.18
CA ASP A 48 -6.94 9.35 0.72
C ASP A 48 -8.01 8.35 1.15
N GLY A 49 -8.47 8.45 2.40
CA GLY A 49 -9.43 7.51 3.00
C GLY A 49 -10.77 7.47 2.27
N ILE A 50 -11.17 8.55 1.61
CA ILE A 50 -12.32 8.63 0.72
C ILE A 50 -11.83 9.33 -0.55
N GLY A 51 -11.81 8.60 -1.67
CA GLY A 51 -11.31 9.12 -2.93
C GLY A 51 -11.59 8.17 -4.09
N SER A 52 -11.54 8.70 -5.31
CA SER A 52 -11.71 7.88 -6.51
C SER A 52 -10.56 6.87 -6.65
N ILE A 53 -10.84 5.71 -7.26
CA ILE A 53 -9.83 4.68 -7.55
C ILE A 53 -8.67 5.28 -8.37
N LYS A 54 -8.97 6.14 -9.35
CA LYS A 54 -7.95 6.79 -10.21
C LYS A 54 -6.99 7.65 -9.38
N THR A 55 -7.53 8.51 -8.51
CA THR A 55 -6.73 9.40 -7.66
C THR A 55 -5.90 8.60 -6.66
N ARG A 56 -6.51 7.63 -5.99
CA ARG A 56 -5.84 6.77 -5.01
C ARG A 56 -4.76 5.91 -5.66
N ALA A 57 -5.01 5.32 -6.83
CA ALA A 57 -4.02 4.55 -7.59
C ALA A 57 -2.81 5.38 -8.03
N ALA A 58 -3.02 6.62 -8.48
CA ALA A 58 -1.92 7.52 -8.83
C ALA A 58 -1.06 7.90 -7.62
N ASN A 59 -1.70 8.16 -6.48
CA ASN A 59 -1.00 8.43 -5.24
C ASN A 59 -0.26 7.19 -4.69
N LEU A 60 -0.87 6.00 -4.81
CA LEU A 60 -0.25 4.71 -4.49
C LEU A 60 1.01 4.47 -5.32
N LYS A 61 0.93 4.65 -6.65
CA LYS A 61 2.09 4.54 -7.56
C LYS A 61 3.23 5.43 -7.09
N ARG A 62 2.95 6.72 -6.90
CA ARG A 62 3.95 7.73 -6.51
C ARG A 62 4.70 7.31 -5.25
N GLN A 63 3.98 6.90 -4.20
CA GLN A 63 4.60 6.49 -2.94
C GLN A 63 5.43 5.21 -3.06
N ILE A 64 5.01 4.25 -3.87
CA ILE A 64 5.81 3.03 -4.12
C ILE A 64 7.12 3.41 -4.84
N THR A 65 7.04 4.20 -5.91
CA THR A 65 8.22 4.60 -6.71
C THR A 65 9.15 5.55 -5.97
N GLU A 66 8.66 6.35 -5.01
CA GLU A 66 9.51 7.14 -4.13
C GLU A 66 10.22 6.28 -3.07
N ALA A 67 9.63 5.15 -2.70
CA ALA A 67 10.16 4.26 -1.67
C ALA A 67 11.16 3.23 -2.22
N THR A 68 11.01 2.80 -3.48
CA THR A 68 11.89 1.81 -4.10
C THR A 68 11.77 1.79 -5.63
N ASP A 69 12.89 1.47 -6.29
CA ASP A 69 12.95 1.16 -7.72
C ASP A 69 12.83 -0.36 -7.99
N GLU A 70 12.80 -1.19 -6.94
CA GLU A 70 12.67 -2.64 -7.08
C GLU A 70 11.21 -3.06 -7.31
N PRO A 71 10.95 -4.16 -8.05
CA PRO A 71 9.61 -4.74 -8.10
C PRO A 71 9.11 -5.12 -6.69
N VAL A 72 7.81 -4.99 -6.45
CA VAL A 72 7.18 -5.21 -5.13
C VAL A 72 6.12 -6.31 -5.16
N HIS A 73 5.82 -6.90 -4.01
CA HIS A 73 4.56 -7.61 -3.79
C HIS A 73 3.54 -6.67 -3.15
N ILE A 74 2.27 -6.76 -3.56
CA ILE A 74 1.19 -5.95 -2.98
C ILE A 74 0.21 -6.86 -2.24
N ILE A 75 0.02 -6.59 -0.96
CA ILE A 75 -1.07 -7.15 -0.15
C ILE A 75 -2.07 -6.02 0.07
N ALA A 76 -3.25 -6.16 -0.52
CA ALA A 76 -4.26 -5.11 -0.55
C ALA A 76 -5.54 -5.54 0.16
N HIS A 77 -6.17 -4.60 0.86
CA HIS A 77 -7.45 -4.80 1.54
C HIS A 77 -8.53 -3.88 0.96
N SER A 78 -9.74 -4.42 0.75
CA SER A 78 -10.92 -3.68 0.29
C SER A 78 -10.62 -2.81 -0.96
N GLN A 79 -10.91 -1.50 -0.94
CA GLN A 79 -10.64 -0.58 -2.07
C GLN A 79 -9.16 -0.54 -2.49
N GLY A 80 -8.22 -0.84 -1.59
CA GLY A 80 -6.79 -0.89 -1.92
C GLY A 80 -6.49 -1.91 -3.02
N GLY A 81 -7.29 -2.97 -3.14
CA GLY A 81 -7.17 -3.95 -4.23
C GLY A 81 -7.57 -3.36 -5.58
N LEU A 82 -8.60 -2.51 -5.61
CA LEU A 82 -9.01 -1.81 -6.83
C LEU A 82 -7.98 -0.76 -7.24
N ASP A 83 -7.42 -0.03 -6.28
CA ASP A 83 -6.35 0.94 -6.54
C ASP A 83 -5.12 0.25 -7.12
N SER A 84 -4.73 -0.89 -6.53
CA SER A 84 -3.58 -1.69 -6.98
C SER A 84 -3.81 -2.22 -8.39
N ARG A 85 -4.99 -2.78 -8.68
CA ARG A 85 -5.31 -3.27 -10.03
C ARG A 85 -5.35 -2.14 -11.04
N HIS A 86 -5.94 -1.00 -10.70
CA HIS A 86 -5.99 0.17 -11.58
C HIS A 86 -4.58 0.68 -11.89
N MET A 87 -3.74 0.78 -10.87
CA MET A 87 -2.33 1.15 -10.98
C MET A 87 -1.55 0.20 -11.91
N ILE A 88 -1.70 -1.11 -11.71
CA ILE A 88 -1.05 -2.15 -12.54
C ILE A 88 -1.48 -2.03 -14.00
N SER A 89 -2.79 -1.92 -14.25
CA SER A 89 -3.36 -2.01 -15.60
C SER A 89 -3.35 -0.70 -16.39
N HIS A 90 -3.33 0.46 -15.73
CA HIS A 90 -3.47 1.76 -16.39
C HIS A 90 -2.32 2.73 -16.12
N LEU A 91 -1.48 2.47 -15.10
CA LEU A 91 -0.44 3.40 -14.67
C LEU A 91 0.96 2.79 -14.78
N GLU A 92 1.19 1.88 -15.73
CA GLU A 92 2.51 1.34 -16.10
C GLU A 92 3.25 0.59 -14.96
N MET A 93 2.51 0.04 -14.01
CA MET A 93 3.08 -0.72 -12.89
C MET A 93 3.07 -2.24 -13.11
N ALA A 94 2.66 -2.72 -14.29
CA ALA A 94 2.61 -4.16 -14.59
C ALA A 94 3.96 -4.87 -14.39
N ASN A 95 5.07 -4.24 -14.79
CA ASN A 95 6.42 -4.82 -14.63
C ASN A 95 7.04 -4.56 -13.25
N HIS A 96 6.39 -3.75 -12.42
CA HIS A 96 6.86 -3.37 -11.07
C HIS A 96 6.15 -4.15 -9.96
N VAL A 97 5.18 -5.01 -10.28
CA VAL A 97 4.44 -5.83 -9.31
C VAL A 97 4.64 -7.31 -9.62
N ARG A 98 5.04 -8.09 -8.61
CA ARG A 98 5.23 -9.54 -8.73
C ARG A 98 3.96 -10.32 -8.39
N SER A 99 3.68 -11.36 -9.17
CA SER A 99 2.65 -12.39 -8.94
C SER A 99 3.15 -13.54 -8.06
#